data_AF-A0A918CNX7-F1
#
_entry.id   AF-A0A918CNX7-F1
#
_cell.length_a   1.000
_cell.length_b   1.000
_cell.length_c   1.000
_cell.angle_alpha   90.00
_cell.angle_beta   90.00
_cell.angle_gamma   90.00
#
_symmetry.space_group_name_H-M   'P 1'
#
loop_
_entity.id
_entity.type
_entity.pdbx_description
1 polymer ?
#
loop_
_entity_poly.entity_id
_entity_poly.type
_entity_poly.pdbx_seq_one_letter_code
_entity_poly.pdbx_strand_id
1 'polypeptide(L)'
;MAKVRQVVDWALDEDLYVLLNMHHDSWMWVNNLSTDHDAVLARYSATWTQIAAEFRDEPSRLVLESINEPTFSGTSGDDENYRLLAELNRVFHRIVRESGGGNATRLLVLPTLYTNADQGRLDALAAELADLRDPMVATTIHIYGWWPFSVNIAGYTRFDATSEQDLTATFDRAYNTFVARGIPVVIGEYALLAYDHNRPGIIERGEQRKYFS
;
A
#
# COMPACT_ATOMS: atom_id res chain seq x y z
N MET A 1 -2.23 3.31 21.00
CA MET A 1 -2.84 4.48 20.32
C MET A 1 -2.20 5.81 20.71
N ALA A 2 -2.20 6.20 21.99
CA ALA A 2 -1.71 7.54 22.42
C ALA A 2 -0.36 8.00 21.85
N LYS A 3 0.66 7.14 21.78
CA LYS A 3 1.96 7.49 21.19
C LYS A 3 1.90 7.74 19.68
N VAL A 4 1.07 6.97 18.96
CA VAL A 4 0.87 7.18 17.52
C VAL A 4 0.21 8.54 17.30
N ARG A 5 -0.85 8.83 18.07
CA ARG A 5 -1.51 10.14 18.02
C ARG A 5 -0.55 11.29 18.27
N GLN A 6 0.26 11.22 19.33
CA GLN A 6 1.23 12.28 19.63
C GLN A 6 2.16 12.59 18.43
N VAL A 7 2.64 11.57 17.72
CA VAL A 7 3.53 11.78 16.56
C VAL A 7 2.76 12.33 15.36
N VAL A 8 1.51 11.89 15.15
CA VAL A 8 0.62 12.46 14.14
C VAL A 8 0.36 13.94 14.41
N ASP A 9 0.02 14.29 15.66
CA ASP A 9 -0.25 15.67 16.08
C ASP A 9 0.99 16.55 15.85
N TRP A 10 2.18 16.08 16.25
CA TRP A 10 3.43 16.82 15.99
C TRP A 10 3.68 17.08 14.50
N ALA A 11 3.44 16.11 13.64
CA ALA A 11 3.61 16.31 12.20
C ALA A 11 2.57 17.28 11.62
N LEU A 12 1.32 17.23 12.11
CA LEU A 12 0.26 18.13 11.69
C LEU A 12 0.47 19.57 12.17
N ASP A 13 1.03 19.75 13.38
CA ASP A 13 1.42 21.04 13.96
C ASP A 13 2.56 21.69 13.18
N GLU A 14 3.45 20.88 12.57
CA GLU A 14 4.52 21.31 11.64
C GLU A 14 4.03 21.45 10.18
N ASP A 15 2.72 21.55 10.00
CA ASP A 15 2.05 21.74 8.72
C ASP A 15 2.23 20.63 7.67
N LEU A 16 2.69 19.44 8.07
CA LEU A 16 2.93 18.31 7.18
C LEU A 16 1.64 17.55 6.83
N TYR A 17 1.67 16.87 5.69
CA TYR A 17 0.75 15.76 5.41
C TYR A 17 1.24 14.50 6.12
N VAL A 18 0.31 13.70 6.62
CA VAL A 18 0.60 12.45 7.35
C VAL A 18 -0.17 11.31 6.71
N LEU A 19 0.52 10.25 6.31
CA LEU A 19 -0.10 8.99 5.89
C LEU A 19 0.06 7.98 7.02
N LEU A 20 -1.06 7.47 7.53
CA LEU A 20 -1.11 6.44 8.57
C LEU A 20 -1.68 5.14 8.00
N ASN A 21 -1.05 4.00 8.32
CA ASN A 21 -1.44 2.69 7.81
C ASN A 21 -1.40 1.59 8.88
N MET A 22 -1.84 0.40 8.46
CA MET A 22 -1.40 -0.86 9.06
C MET A 22 -0.21 -1.37 8.24
N HIS A 23 0.90 -1.71 8.90
CA HIS A 23 2.17 -1.89 8.19
C HIS A 23 2.53 -3.37 8.02
N HIS A 24 3.36 -3.93 8.90
CA HIS A 24 3.73 -5.36 8.85
C HIS A 24 2.61 -6.33 9.26
N ASP A 25 1.46 -5.81 9.71
CA ASP A 25 0.25 -6.60 9.91
C ASP A 25 -0.11 -7.41 8.65
N SER A 26 0.24 -6.89 7.46
CA SER A 26 0.03 -7.53 6.17
C SER A 26 0.56 -8.96 6.11
N TRP A 27 1.81 -9.19 6.53
CA TRP A 27 2.43 -10.51 6.52
C TRP A 27 2.43 -11.21 7.88
N MET A 28 2.19 -10.47 8.97
CA MET A 28 2.11 -11.03 10.32
C MET A 28 0.82 -11.82 10.55
N TRP A 29 -0.32 -11.36 10.02
CA TRP A 29 -1.60 -12.05 10.23
C TRP A 29 -2.66 -11.77 9.17
N VAL A 30 -2.65 -10.62 8.49
CA VAL A 30 -3.66 -10.29 7.46
C VAL A 30 -3.55 -11.25 6.26
N ASN A 31 -2.35 -11.70 5.93
CA ASN A 31 -2.11 -12.67 4.86
C ASN A 31 -2.80 -14.03 5.03
N ASN A 32 -3.29 -14.34 6.23
CA ASN A 32 -4.04 -15.57 6.48
C ASN A 32 -5.53 -15.45 6.12
N LEU A 33 -5.98 -14.31 5.56
CA LEU A 33 -7.39 -14.04 5.23
C LEU A 33 -8.06 -15.14 4.40
N SER A 34 -7.34 -15.75 3.45
CA SER A 34 -7.85 -16.86 2.64
C SER A 34 -8.14 -18.14 3.45
N THR A 35 -7.41 -18.35 4.56
CA THR A 35 -7.44 -19.58 5.36
C THR A 35 -8.18 -19.44 6.68
N ASP A 36 -8.27 -18.22 7.22
CA ASP A 36 -8.95 -17.89 8.48
C ASP A 36 -9.70 -16.55 8.33
N HIS A 37 -10.63 -16.56 7.39
CA HIS A 37 -11.31 -15.38 6.90
C HIS A 37 -11.97 -14.54 7.99
N ASP A 38 -12.82 -15.16 8.80
CA ASP A 38 -13.66 -14.44 9.78
C ASP A 38 -12.83 -13.84 10.91
N ALA A 39 -11.81 -14.55 11.40
CA ALA A 39 -10.95 -14.06 12.46
C ALA A 39 -10.08 -12.89 11.99
N VAL A 40 -9.52 -12.98 10.78
CA VAL A 40 -8.72 -11.91 10.18
C VAL A 40 -9.59 -10.69 9.91
N LEU A 41 -10.76 -10.83 9.29
CA LEU A 41 -11.66 -9.69 9.06
C LEU A 41 -12.16 -9.06 10.34
N ALA A 42 -12.48 -9.84 11.37
CA ALA A 42 -12.90 -9.30 12.66
C ALA A 42 -11.81 -8.43 13.28
N ARG A 43 -10.55 -8.90 13.26
CA ARG A 43 -9.40 -8.14 13.78
C ARG A 43 -9.09 -6.90 12.94
N TYR A 44 -9.12 -7.02 11.61
CA TYR A 44 -8.91 -5.90 10.68
C TYR A 44 -9.97 -4.82 10.88
N SER A 45 -11.25 -5.22 10.92
CA SER A 45 -12.37 -4.30 11.15
C SER A 45 -12.29 -3.61 12.50
N ALA A 46 -11.98 -4.35 13.57
CA ALA A 46 -11.83 -3.78 14.91
C ALA A 46 -10.66 -2.78 14.99
N THR A 47 -9.57 -3.04 14.28
CA THR A 47 -8.40 -2.16 14.24
C THR A 47 -8.74 -0.86 13.52
N TRP A 48 -9.33 -0.93 12.32
CA TRP A 48 -9.72 0.26 11.57
C TRP A 48 -10.86 1.04 12.22
N THR A 49 -11.78 0.39 12.91
CA THR A 49 -12.83 1.08 13.68
C THR A 49 -12.21 1.96 14.77
N GLN A 50 -11.21 1.44 15.49
CA GLN A 50 -10.49 2.20 16.52
C GLN A 50 -9.70 3.37 15.92
N ILE A 51 -8.96 3.13 14.82
CA ILE A 51 -8.17 4.18 14.15
C ILE A 51 -9.11 5.28 13.60
N ALA A 52 -10.19 4.89 12.91
CA ALA A 52 -11.15 5.84 12.35
C ALA A 52 -11.82 6.70 13.43
N ALA A 53 -12.17 6.10 14.57
CA ALA A 53 -12.75 6.84 15.70
C ALA A 53 -11.73 7.80 16.34
N GLU A 54 -10.49 7.36 16.57
CA GLU A 54 -9.44 8.17 17.21
C GLU A 54 -9.13 9.45 16.41
N PHE A 55 -9.02 9.30 15.09
CA PHE A 55 -8.57 10.34 14.17
C PHE A 55 -9.72 10.99 13.38
N ARG A 56 -10.97 10.79 13.81
CA ARG A 56 -12.17 11.22 13.10
C ARG A 56 -12.15 12.71 12.74
N ASP A 57 -11.72 13.53 13.68
CA ASP A 57 -11.80 14.99 13.59
C ASP A 57 -10.45 15.66 13.30
N GLU A 58 -9.39 14.88 13.01
CA GLU A 58 -8.12 15.44 12.56
C GLU A 58 -8.23 16.10 11.18
N PRO A 59 -7.41 17.13 10.87
CA PRO A 59 -7.37 17.79 9.57
C PRO A 59 -7.25 16.82 8.40
N SER A 60 -7.72 17.22 7.21
CA SER A 60 -7.64 16.41 5.98
C SER A 60 -6.21 16.12 5.49
N ARG A 61 -5.20 16.79 6.07
CA ARG A 61 -3.78 16.48 5.87
C ARG A 61 -3.37 15.12 6.43
N LEU A 62 -4.12 14.59 7.41
CA LEU A 62 -4.01 13.19 7.79
C LEU A 62 -4.80 12.34 6.79
N VAL A 63 -4.12 11.42 6.12
CA VAL A 63 -4.67 10.48 5.15
C VAL A 63 -4.46 9.06 5.66
N LEU A 64 -5.33 8.14 5.26
CA LEU A 64 -5.31 6.76 5.76
C LEU A 64 -5.07 5.79 4.61
N GLU A 65 -4.09 4.91 4.75
CA GLU A 65 -3.81 3.82 3.80
C GLU A 65 -4.29 2.49 4.37
N SER A 66 -5.01 1.69 3.56
CA SER A 66 -5.71 0.50 4.03
C SER A 66 -4.81 -0.59 4.62
N ILE A 67 -3.66 -0.87 3.99
CA ILE A 67 -2.69 -1.89 4.40
C ILE A 67 -1.41 -1.76 3.57
N ASN A 68 -0.25 -1.91 4.20
CA ASN A 68 1.04 -1.93 3.51
C ASN A 68 1.30 -3.27 2.81
N GLU A 69 1.76 -3.27 1.57
CA GLU A 69 2.24 -4.46 0.84
C GLU A 69 1.38 -5.72 1.01
N PRO A 70 0.08 -5.68 0.65
CA PRO A 70 -0.82 -6.80 0.87
C PRO A 70 -0.36 -8.05 0.13
N THR A 71 -0.35 -9.18 0.85
CA THR A 71 -0.05 -10.53 0.36
C THR A 71 -1.01 -11.50 1.03
N PHE A 72 -1.34 -12.59 0.36
CA PHE A 72 -2.17 -13.65 0.93
C PHE A 72 -1.49 -15.01 0.75
N SER A 73 -1.59 -15.86 1.77
CA SER A 73 -1.05 -17.22 1.79
C SER A 73 -2.11 -18.21 1.32
N GLY A 74 -1.74 -19.38 0.82
CA GLY A 74 -2.72 -20.44 0.51
C GLY A 74 -3.71 -20.11 -0.62
N THR A 75 -3.41 -19.12 -1.45
CA THR A 75 -4.23 -18.76 -2.61
C THR A 75 -3.77 -19.47 -3.89
N SER A 76 -4.68 -19.55 -4.86
CA SER A 76 -4.48 -20.14 -6.18
C SER A 76 -3.72 -19.22 -7.16
N GLY A 77 -3.54 -17.94 -6.82
CA GLY A 77 -2.82 -16.97 -7.63
C GLY A 77 -3.35 -15.55 -7.47
N ASP A 78 -2.89 -14.67 -8.35
CA ASP A 78 -3.18 -13.23 -8.26
C ASP A 78 -4.68 -12.90 -8.40
N ASP A 79 -5.45 -13.63 -9.22
CA ASP A 79 -6.90 -13.42 -9.35
C ASP A 79 -7.68 -13.62 -8.03
N GLU A 80 -7.22 -14.54 -7.18
CA GLU A 80 -7.77 -14.71 -5.84
C GLU A 80 -7.27 -13.63 -4.89
N ASN A 81 -5.99 -13.28 -4.97
CA ASN A 81 -5.40 -12.19 -4.19
C ASN A 81 -6.08 -10.84 -4.46
N TYR A 82 -6.45 -10.54 -5.71
CA TYR A 82 -7.18 -9.33 -6.08
C TYR A 82 -8.55 -9.27 -5.41
N ARG A 83 -9.29 -10.38 -5.37
CA ARG A 83 -10.60 -10.44 -4.71
C ARG A 83 -10.49 -10.22 -3.19
N LEU A 84 -9.48 -10.83 -2.56
CA LEU A 84 -9.22 -10.68 -1.13
C LEU A 84 -8.78 -9.25 -0.77
N LEU A 85 -7.92 -8.64 -1.59
CA LEU A 85 -7.51 -7.24 -1.40
C LEU A 85 -8.69 -6.28 -1.58
N ALA A 86 -9.50 -6.46 -2.62
CA ALA A 86 -10.69 -5.65 -2.85
C ALA A 86 -11.69 -5.75 -1.70
N GLU A 87 -11.81 -6.92 -1.05
CA GLU A 87 -12.61 -7.09 0.16
C GLU A 87 -12.06 -6.27 1.34
N LEU A 88 -10.76 -6.37 1.63
CA LEU A 88 -10.13 -5.57 2.69
C LEU A 88 -10.29 -4.07 2.46
N ASN A 89 -10.02 -3.61 1.25
CA ASN A 89 -10.14 -2.21 0.87
C ASN A 89 -11.59 -1.71 1.02
N ARG A 90 -12.60 -2.50 0.63
CA ARG A 90 -14.02 -2.17 0.82
C ARG A 90 -14.42 -2.13 2.29
N VAL A 91 -13.92 -3.04 3.11
CA VAL A 91 -14.17 -3.05 4.56
C VAL A 91 -13.56 -1.81 5.21
N PHE A 92 -12.30 -1.50 4.90
CA PHE A 92 -11.60 -0.30 5.36
C PHE A 92 -12.34 0.97 4.93
N HIS A 93 -12.64 1.11 3.64
CA HIS A 93 -13.36 2.25 3.09
C HIS A 93 -14.67 2.49 3.81
N ARG A 94 -15.49 1.43 3.94
CA ARG A 94 -16.78 1.50 4.62
C ARG A 94 -16.65 1.96 6.06
N ILE A 95 -15.75 1.33 6.84
CA ILE A 95 -15.51 1.69 8.25
C ILE A 95 -15.13 3.17 8.38
N VAL A 96 -14.19 3.64 7.55
CA VAL A 96 -13.74 5.03 7.62
C VAL A 96 -14.87 5.99 7.22
N ARG A 97 -15.58 5.75 6.11
CA ARG A 97 -16.68 6.62 5.68
C ARG A 97 -17.84 6.65 6.67
N GLU A 98 -18.25 5.50 7.20
CA GLU A 98 -19.36 5.38 8.15
C GLU A 98 -19.05 6.01 9.52
N SER A 99 -17.78 6.20 9.86
CA SER A 99 -17.40 6.93 11.09
C SER A 99 -17.74 8.43 11.07
N GLY A 100 -18.02 8.99 9.87
CA GLY A 100 -18.45 10.38 9.69
C GLY A 100 -17.40 11.42 10.10
N GLY A 101 -17.83 12.66 10.34
CA GLY A 101 -16.90 13.76 10.67
C GLY A 101 -15.92 14.05 9.53
N GLY A 102 -14.65 14.32 9.86
CA GLY A 102 -13.60 14.53 8.85
C GLY A 102 -13.38 13.31 7.95
N ASN A 103 -13.64 12.11 8.44
CA ASN A 103 -13.46 10.87 7.68
C ASN A 103 -14.43 10.70 6.49
N ALA A 104 -15.56 11.41 6.48
CA ALA A 104 -16.51 11.38 5.38
C ALA A 104 -15.91 11.87 4.06
N THR A 105 -14.87 12.71 4.12
CA THR A 105 -14.16 13.25 2.95
C THR A 105 -12.63 13.13 3.05
N ARG A 106 -12.11 12.40 4.04
CA ARG A 106 -10.67 12.17 4.19
C ARG A 106 -10.14 11.38 2.98
N LEU A 107 -8.99 11.79 2.45
CA LEU A 107 -8.32 11.03 1.40
C LEU A 107 -7.94 9.65 1.94
N LEU A 108 -8.38 8.61 1.24
CA LEU A 108 -8.00 7.22 1.50
C LEU A 108 -7.00 6.77 0.44
N VAL A 109 -6.01 5.99 0.84
CA VAL A 109 -4.97 5.47 -0.05
C VAL A 109 -5.14 3.95 -0.13
N LEU A 110 -5.33 3.44 -1.35
CA LEU A 110 -5.49 2.00 -1.58
C LEU A 110 -4.26 1.45 -2.34
N PRO A 111 -3.64 0.37 -1.85
CA PRO A 111 -2.46 -0.23 -2.46
C PRO A 111 -2.84 -1.13 -3.63
N THR A 112 -1.93 -1.30 -4.59
CA THR A 112 -1.95 -2.49 -5.45
C THR A 112 -1.51 -3.72 -4.66
N LEU A 113 -1.75 -4.92 -5.18
CA LEU A 113 -1.21 -6.14 -4.61
C LEU A 113 0.33 -6.05 -4.52
N TYR A 114 0.90 -6.34 -3.35
CA TYR A 114 2.32 -6.16 -3.03
C TYR A 114 2.87 -4.74 -3.26
N THR A 115 2.00 -3.72 -3.37
CA THR A 115 2.36 -2.36 -3.85
C THR A 115 3.18 -2.38 -5.14
N ASN A 116 2.98 -3.40 -5.98
CA ASN A 116 3.71 -3.61 -7.20
C ASN A 116 2.96 -3.02 -8.42
N ALA A 117 3.73 -2.54 -9.40
CA ALA A 117 3.25 -1.80 -10.56
C ALA A 117 3.14 -2.64 -11.85
N ASP A 118 3.05 -3.96 -11.76
CA ASP A 118 2.72 -4.82 -12.90
C ASP A 118 1.31 -4.54 -13.39
N GLN A 119 1.10 -4.60 -14.71
CA GLN A 119 -0.13 -4.11 -15.34
C GLN A 119 -1.39 -4.78 -14.76
N GLY A 120 -1.36 -6.10 -14.52
CA GLY A 120 -2.52 -6.81 -13.96
C GLY A 120 -2.92 -6.31 -12.56
N ARG A 121 -1.94 -5.91 -11.74
CA ARG A 121 -2.15 -5.39 -10.37
C ARG A 121 -2.71 -3.98 -10.40
N LEU A 122 -2.20 -3.14 -11.32
CA LEU A 122 -2.72 -1.81 -11.59
C LEU A 122 -4.16 -1.87 -12.11
N ASP A 123 -4.44 -2.76 -13.07
CA ASP A 123 -5.76 -2.93 -13.68
C ASP A 123 -6.80 -3.44 -12.68
N ALA A 124 -6.41 -4.38 -11.80
CA ALA A 124 -7.27 -4.89 -10.74
C ALA A 124 -7.71 -3.76 -9.77
N LEU A 125 -6.77 -2.93 -9.32
CA LEU A 125 -7.09 -1.79 -8.47
C LEU A 125 -7.92 -0.73 -9.23
N ALA A 126 -7.62 -0.48 -10.51
CA ALA A 126 -8.41 0.45 -11.33
C ALA A 126 -9.87 0.00 -11.46
N ALA A 127 -10.11 -1.30 -11.63
CA ALA A 127 -11.46 -1.88 -11.64
C ALA A 127 -12.15 -1.71 -10.28
N GLU A 128 -11.44 -1.95 -9.18
CA GLU A 128 -11.96 -1.75 -7.82
C GLU A 128 -12.41 -0.30 -7.59
N LEU A 129 -11.59 0.68 -7.99
CA LEU A 129 -11.92 2.11 -7.86
C LEU A 129 -13.14 2.51 -8.69
N ALA A 130 -13.27 1.95 -9.90
CA ALA A 130 -14.42 2.19 -10.76
C ALA A 130 -15.73 1.69 -10.12
N ASP A 131 -15.68 0.58 -9.37
CA ASP A 131 -16.81 0.07 -8.59
C ASP A 131 -17.11 0.95 -7.37
N LEU A 132 -16.07 1.37 -6.65
CA LEU A 132 -16.14 2.13 -5.40
C LEU A 132 -16.75 3.53 -5.60
N ARG A 133 -16.42 4.19 -6.72
CA ARG A 133 -16.97 5.52 -7.12
C ARG A 133 -16.78 6.61 -6.06
N ASP A 134 -15.69 6.54 -5.30
CA ASP A 134 -15.34 7.55 -4.30
C ASP A 134 -14.27 8.51 -4.85
N PRO A 135 -14.56 9.83 -4.93
CA PRO A 135 -13.61 10.80 -5.47
C PRO A 135 -12.45 11.13 -4.52
N MET A 136 -12.52 10.75 -3.25
CA MET A 136 -11.51 10.98 -2.21
C MET A 136 -10.67 9.72 -1.97
N VAL A 137 -10.20 9.12 -3.07
CA VAL A 137 -9.30 7.97 -3.06
C VAL A 137 -8.08 8.24 -3.94
N ALA A 138 -6.90 7.92 -3.41
CA ALA A 138 -5.64 7.82 -4.13
C ALA A 138 -5.14 6.37 -4.14
N THR A 139 -4.17 6.08 -5.00
CA THR A 139 -3.52 4.78 -5.10
C THR A 139 -2.09 4.84 -4.60
N THR A 140 -1.50 3.70 -4.24
CA THR A 140 -0.08 3.62 -3.87
C THR A 140 0.63 2.42 -4.48
N ILE A 141 1.88 2.66 -4.90
CA ILE A 141 2.86 1.65 -5.34
C ILE A 141 4.22 1.97 -4.70
N HIS A 142 5.08 0.96 -4.58
CA HIS A 142 6.44 1.10 -4.05
C HIS A 142 7.47 0.75 -5.12
N ILE A 143 8.65 1.41 -5.09
CA ILE A 143 9.69 1.25 -6.13
C ILE A 143 11.07 1.08 -5.49
N TYR A 144 11.61 -0.13 -5.54
CA TYR A 144 12.95 -0.44 -5.00
C TYR A 144 14.03 -0.67 -6.06
N GLY A 145 13.73 -0.25 -7.30
CA GLY A 145 14.60 -0.39 -8.47
C GLY A 145 14.74 -1.83 -8.96
N TRP A 146 15.09 -1.98 -10.24
CA TRP A 146 15.26 -3.27 -10.88
C TRP A 146 16.15 -4.22 -10.07
N TRP A 147 15.62 -5.39 -9.70
CA TRP A 147 16.19 -6.25 -8.66
C TRP A 147 17.67 -6.56 -8.80
N PRO A 148 18.18 -7.02 -9.96
CA PRO A 148 19.59 -7.33 -10.11
C PRO A 148 20.51 -6.15 -9.75
N PHE A 149 20.14 -4.94 -10.16
CA PHE A 149 20.85 -3.72 -9.80
C PHE A 149 20.64 -3.36 -8.33
N SER A 150 19.40 -3.40 -7.85
CA SER A 150 19.07 -2.92 -6.50
C SER A 150 19.61 -3.77 -5.37
N VAL A 151 19.92 -5.05 -5.60
CA VAL A 151 20.63 -5.91 -4.64
C VAL A 151 22.09 -6.24 -5.02
N ASN A 152 22.63 -5.62 -6.07
CA ASN A 152 23.99 -5.87 -6.57
C ASN A 152 24.28 -7.37 -6.76
N ILE A 153 23.46 -8.04 -7.58
CA ILE A 153 23.59 -9.45 -7.92
C ILE A 153 23.74 -9.63 -9.44
N ALA A 154 24.16 -10.82 -9.87
CA ALA A 154 24.30 -11.19 -11.28
C ALA A 154 25.20 -10.24 -12.11
N GLY A 155 26.10 -9.50 -11.46
CA GLY A 155 27.04 -8.58 -12.11
C GLY A 155 26.52 -7.15 -12.35
N TYR A 156 25.28 -6.85 -11.93
CA TYR A 156 24.67 -5.54 -12.12
C TYR A 156 25.09 -4.55 -11.02
N THR A 157 26.31 -4.04 -11.17
CA THR A 157 26.96 -3.10 -10.22
C THR A 157 26.77 -1.62 -10.60
N ARG A 158 26.12 -1.34 -11.73
CA ARG A 158 25.95 0.00 -12.28
C ARG A 158 24.50 0.22 -12.69
N PHE A 159 24.05 1.46 -12.55
CA PHE A 159 22.81 1.90 -13.15
C PHE A 159 23.00 1.95 -14.67
N ASP A 160 22.29 1.07 -15.38
CA ASP A 160 22.40 0.89 -16.82
C ASP A 160 21.04 1.08 -17.51
N ALA A 161 21.02 0.89 -18.83
CA ALA A 161 19.81 1.06 -19.64
C ALA A 161 18.66 0.13 -19.21
N THR A 162 18.96 -1.04 -18.64
CA THR A 162 17.92 -1.97 -18.15
C THR A 162 17.28 -1.42 -16.88
N SER A 163 18.08 -0.90 -15.94
CA SER A 163 17.59 -0.27 -14.72
C SER A 163 16.77 1.00 -15.01
N GLU A 164 17.22 1.81 -15.99
CA GLU A 164 16.52 3.00 -16.45
C GLU A 164 15.19 2.67 -17.15
N GLN A 165 15.19 1.63 -17.98
CA GLN A 165 13.99 1.16 -18.67
C GLN A 165 12.94 0.61 -17.70
N ASP A 166 13.36 -0.19 -16.71
CA ASP A 166 12.47 -0.73 -15.67
C ASP A 166 11.77 0.39 -14.87
N LEU A 167 12.54 1.40 -14.46
CA LEU A 167 12.03 2.56 -13.75
C LEU A 167 11.03 3.35 -14.61
N THR A 168 11.40 3.66 -15.85
CA THR A 168 10.56 4.43 -16.77
C THR A 168 9.26 3.68 -17.09
N ALA A 169 9.35 2.39 -17.41
CA ALA A 169 8.19 1.57 -17.72
C ALA A 169 7.24 1.43 -16.51
N THR A 170 7.79 1.39 -15.29
CA THR A 170 7.01 1.38 -14.05
C THR A 170 6.18 2.65 -13.89
N PHE A 171 6.79 3.81 -14.05
CA PHE A 171 6.08 5.09 -14.00
C PHE A 171 5.08 5.26 -15.14
N ASP A 172 5.43 4.84 -16.36
CA ASP A 172 4.53 4.90 -17.52
C ASP A 172 3.25 4.09 -17.29
N ARG A 173 3.36 2.86 -16.76
CA ARG A 173 2.18 2.04 -16.44
C ARG A 173 1.32 2.71 -15.38
N ALA A 174 1.90 3.15 -14.26
CA ALA A 174 1.17 3.82 -13.19
C ALA A 174 0.49 5.12 -13.66
N TYR A 175 1.20 5.92 -14.46
CA TYR A 175 0.67 7.15 -15.05
C TYR A 175 -0.50 6.87 -15.99
N ASN A 176 -0.35 5.94 -16.94
CA ASN A 176 -1.37 5.64 -17.94
C ASN A 176 -2.62 4.98 -17.33
N THR A 177 -2.45 4.17 -16.29
CA THR A 177 -3.58 3.52 -15.61
C THR A 177 -4.34 4.47 -14.69
N PHE A 178 -3.64 5.33 -13.95
CA PHE A 178 -4.26 6.16 -12.90
C PHE A 178 -4.20 7.67 -13.19
N VAL A 179 -3.00 8.26 -13.25
CA VAL A 179 -2.83 9.73 -13.29
C VAL A 179 -3.48 10.34 -14.53
N ALA A 180 -3.28 9.73 -15.70
CA ALA A 180 -3.89 10.16 -16.96
C ALA A 180 -5.44 10.11 -16.94
N ARG A 181 -6.01 9.39 -15.97
CA ARG A 181 -7.46 9.25 -15.75
C ARG A 181 -7.96 10.04 -14.54
N GLY A 182 -7.12 10.90 -13.96
CA GLY A 182 -7.47 11.74 -12.82
C GLY A 182 -7.43 11.05 -11.46
N ILE A 183 -6.83 9.85 -11.37
CA ILE A 183 -6.65 9.12 -10.11
C ILE A 183 -5.22 9.38 -9.59
N PRO A 184 -5.05 9.98 -8.41
CA PRO A 184 -3.72 10.23 -7.87
C PRO A 184 -2.96 8.95 -7.54
N VAL A 185 -1.64 8.97 -7.71
CA VAL A 185 -0.71 7.91 -7.31
C VAL A 185 0.29 8.48 -6.30
N VAL A 186 0.46 7.79 -5.18
CA VAL A 186 1.50 8.03 -4.18
C VAL A 186 2.57 6.97 -4.38
N ILE A 187 3.84 7.38 -4.46
CA ILE A 187 4.95 6.43 -4.31
C ILE A 187 5.21 6.30 -2.81
N GLY A 188 4.55 5.34 -2.16
CA GLY A 188 4.54 5.20 -0.70
C GLY A 188 5.93 4.94 -0.13
N GLU A 189 6.75 4.17 -0.87
CA GLU A 189 8.13 3.88 -0.54
C GLU A 189 8.98 3.81 -1.81
N TYR A 190 10.22 4.27 -1.72
CA TYR A 190 11.21 4.07 -2.77
C TYR A 190 12.64 4.08 -2.22
N ALA A 191 13.49 3.19 -2.75
CA ALA A 191 14.92 3.13 -2.45
C ALA A 191 15.64 2.18 -3.43
N LEU A 192 16.81 1.68 -3.05
CA LEU A 192 17.36 0.43 -3.55
C LEU A 192 17.18 -0.64 -2.47
N LEU A 193 16.88 -1.88 -2.89
CA LEU A 193 16.58 -2.96 -1.96
C LEU A 193 17.76 -3.35 -1.05
N ALA A 194 19.00 -3.32 -1.54
CA ALA A 194 20.17 -3.46 -0.69
C ALA A 194 20.46 -2.14 0.02
N TYR A 195 19.87 -1.98 1.21
CA TYR A 195 20.41 -1.07 2.22
C TYR A 195 21.15 -1.89 3.29
N ASP A 196 22.45 -2.10 3.04
CA ASP A 196 23.57 -2.27 4.00
C ASP A 196 24.56 -3.38 3.58
N HIS A 197 25.72 -2.99 3.05
CA HIS A 197 26.86 -3.88 2.81
C HIS A 197 27.42 -4.49 4.13
N ASN A 198 27.08 -3.91 5.29
CA ASN A 198 27.57 -4.32 6.60
C ASN A 198 26.54 -5.11 7.43
N ARG A 199 25.30 -5.34 6.94
CA ARG A 199 24.26 -6.09 7.66
C ARG A 199 23.41 -6.98 6.73
N PRO A 200 23.91 -8.16 6.31
CA PRO A 200 23.10 -9.13 5.59
C PRO A 200 21.96 -9.62 6.50
N GLY A 201 20.71 -9.27 6.18
CA GLY A 201 19.52 -9.68 6.93
C GLY A 201 18.39 -8.66 7.03
N ILE A 202 18.59 -7.41 6.57
CA ILE A 202 17.60 -6.32 6.57
C ILE A 202 17.00 -6.16 5.17
N ILE A 203 16.57 -7.25 4.55
CA ILE A 203 15.69 -7.14 3.38
C ILE A 203 14.29 -7.30 3.92
N GLU A 204 13.48 -6.25 3.84
CA GLU A 204 12.06 -6.30 4.15
C GLU A 204 11.42 -7.48 3.39
N ARG A 205 10.68 -8.34 4.11
CA ARG A 205 10.19 -9.59 3.53
C ARG A 205 9.18 -9.35 2.41
N GLY A 206 8.43 -8.24 2.48
CA GLY A 206 7.52 -7.86 1.41
C GLY A 206 8.28 -7.48 0.13
N GLU A 207 9.40 -6.76 0.27
CA GLU A 207 10.24 -6.37 -0.85
C GLU A 207 10.85 -7.54 -1.64
N GLN A 208 11.25 -8.62 -0.96
CA GLN A 208 11.76 -9.81 -1.66
C GLN A 208 10.70 -10.44 -2.58
N ARG A 209 9.43 -10.45 -2.16
CA ARG A 209 8.36 -11.15 -2.89
C ARG A 209 7.97 -10.47 -4.20
N LYS A 210 8.28 -9.19 -4.38
CA LYS A 210 8.05 -8.43 -5.63
C LYS A 210 8.74 -9.04 -6.84
N TYR A 211 9.78 -9.85 -6.66
CA TYR A 211 10.62 -10.40 -7.74
C TYR A 211 10.51 -11.92 -7.92
N PHE A 212 9.77 -12.60 -7.04
CA PHE A 212 9.63 -14.07 -7.07
C PHE A 212 8.17 -14.55 -7.18
N SER A 213 7.22 -13.62 -7.40
CA SER A 213 5.79 -13.94 -7.62
C SER A 213 5.37 -13.73 -9.06
#